data_AF-A0A8I2IZL0-F1
#
_entry.id   AF-A0A8I2IZL0-F1
#
_cell.length_a   1.000
_cell.length_b   1.000
_cell.length_c   1.000
_cell.angle_alpha   90.00
_cell.angle_beta   90.00
_cell.angle_gamma   90.00
#
_symmetry.space_group_name_H-M   'P 1'
#
loop_
_entity.id
_entity.type
_entity.pdbx_description
1 polymer ?
#
loop_
_entity_poly.entity_id
_entity_poly.type
_entity_poly.pdbx_seq_one_letter_code
_entity_poly.pdbx_strand_id
1 'polypeptide(L)'
;MSQPPNQPPQPGGFGAPQDPPPGGFGAPTPPPPQGPPPGPPQQQPGYGYPQQPGQPGQPAQPGPYGQQPGPYNSGPYAQPQQPGPYGQQPGYGYPQQQYPGFPGAPGTPPPGGPGSRNPFRGKPALAVGAAVAALLVIGGSVWAVTASGGDDEKDKKPVVAKTDDPKPSGSKGAAPVNPGDGSGDGGEDPEDLNEGRQAGESKVLWYKEAPDAPGSGADADGMWITGKAAVKAAYKQVLAYNVGDGKPAWDPIAFPEKICSVTPEKTAADKIVVAYMSGSSDRAKCNKLQEIDLATGEKGWSEEVADGDLFDSTLSVELSLSGDILMVGRSQSGTAYDVRSGKKLYEKKKYGDACFPAGFAGSANKLVQVASCGAGGNNAHDELQGLDPKTGKVLWTYKYEKDWRIARAYSVDPLVVYATNEDKKVWNISSFTAAGKVQEQVGVDEDFAPECGWAILERDLQGCSGVAVAAGTLYLPTEATSGANEIVAINLATGKEKWRTKSPADESMMPMKVEGDQLIAYVQPSYDAGGQVVSIPTGGSSHKPAKLLQNPQGVADIENGFYSKDIDWVDGRFFISSTRLTGNDESKEKLMLAYGK
;
A
#
# COMPACT_ATOMS: atom_id res chain seq x y z
N MET A 1 -71.24 33.70 -33.37
CA MET A 1 -70.06 34.44 -33.87
C MET A 1 -68.95 34.29 -32.83
N SER A 2 -67.67 34.05 -33.13
CA SER A 2 -66.99 33.37 -34.25
C SER A 2 -65.57 33.00 -33.79
N GLN A 3 -64.97 31.96 -34.39
CA GLN A 3 -63.56 31.51 -34.25
C GLN A 3 -62.54 32.56 -34.80
N PRO A 4 -61.18 32.36 -34.77
CA PRO A 4 -60.41 31.12 -34.49
C PRO A 4 -59.17 31.24 -33.54
N PRO A 5 -58.51 30.10 -33.21
CA PRO A 5 -57.16 30.04 -32.62
C PRO A 5 -56.05 30.13 -33.69
N ASN A 6 -54.77 30.30 -33.30
CA ASN A 6 -53.65 30.41 -34.24
C ASN A 6 -52.53 29.35 -34.01
N GLN A 7 -51.83 29.00 -35.09
CA GLN A 7 -50.93 27.83 -35.25
C GLN A 7 -49.43 28.11 -34.98
N PRO A 8 -48.59 27.05 -34.84
CA PRO A 8 -47.14 27.16 -34.65
C PRO A 8 -46.33 27.22 -35.96
N PRO A 9 -45.10 27.77 -35.97
CA PRO A 9 -44.17 27.68 -37.10
C PRO A 9 -43.37 26.36 -37.15
N GLN A 10 -43.03 25.95 -38.38
CA GLN A 10 -42.24 24.76 -38.76
C GLN A 10 -40.72 25.06 -38.85
N PRO A 11 -39.83 24.05 -38.96
CA PRO A 11 -38.39 24.21 -38.74
C PRO A 11 -37.61 24.68 -39.99
N GLY A 12 -36.57 25.49 -39.76
CA GLY A 12 -35.59 25.90 -40.77
C GLY A 12 -34.23 25.25 -40.55
N GLY A 13 -33.65 24.66 -41.61
CA GLY A 13 -32.37 23.97 -41.55
C GLY A 13 -31.15 24.91 -41.57
N PHE A 14 -30.04 24.42 -41.01
CA PHE A 14 -28.72 25.07 -41.09
C PHE A 14 -27.74 24.18 -41.85
N GLY A 15 -26.96 24.80 -42.74
CA GLY A 15 -26.02 24.13 -43.63
C GLY A 15 -24.68 23.76 -42.99
N ALA A 16 -23.84 23.06 -43.77
CA ALA A 16 -22.53 22.60 -43.34
C ALA A 16 -21.55 23.77 -43.04
N PRO A 17 -20.62 23.60 -42.07
CA PRO A 17 -19.54 24.56 -41.83
C PRO A 17 -18.60 24.70 -43.04
N GLN A 18 -18.10 25.91 -43.28
CA GLN A 18 -17.08 26.21 -44.30
C GLN A 18 -15.67 26.10 -43.70
N ASP A 19 -14.71 25.64 -44.52
CA ASP A 19 -13.29 25.61 -44.14
C ASP A 19 -12.69 27.03 -44.00
N PRO A 20 -11.85 27.28 -42.99
CA PRO A 20 -11.11 28.53 -42.87
C PRO A 20 -9.88 28.59 -43.82
N PRO A 21 -9.49 29.79 -44.30
CA PRO A 21 -8.40 29.94 -45.28
C PRO A 21 -6.99 29.75 -44.68
N PRO A 22 -5.99 29.38 -45.51
CA PRO A 22 -4.63 29.08 -45.03
C PRO A 22 -3.82 30.33 -44.66
N GLY A 23 -3.50 30.48 -43.37
CA GLY A 23 -2.60 31.50 -42.82
C GLY A 23 -1.26 30.91 -42.36
N GLY A 24 -0.14 31.49 -42.79
CA GLY A 24 1.21 30.95 -42.59
C GLY A 24 1.85 31.21 -41.22
N PHE A 25 2.85 30.39 -40.87
CA PHE A 25 3.63 30.47 -39.64
C PHE A 25 4.63 31.63 -39.66
N GLY A 26 4.55 32.54 -38.68
CA GLY A 26 5.58 33.54 -38.38
C GLY A 26 6.38 33.15 -37.13
N ALA A 27 7.71 33.29 -37.17
CA ALA A 27 8.58 33.01 -36.03
C ALA A 27 8.54 34.14 -34.98
N PRO A 28 8.72 33.83 -33.68
CA PRO A 28 8.68 34.84 -32.61
C PRO A 28 9.92 35.75 -32.62
N THR A 29 9.68 37.05 -32.37
CA THR A 29 10.72 38.07 -32.23
C THR A 29 11.40 38.03 -30.85
N PRO A 30 12.71 38.30 -30.73
CA PRO A 30 13.39 38.37 -29.43
C PRO A 30 13.00 39.62 -28.63
N PRO A 31 12.94 39.56 -27.29
CA PRO A 31 12.76 40.74 -26.44
C PRO A 31 14.03 41.63 -26.41
N PRO A 32 13.88 42.95 -26.17
CA PRO A 32 15.02 43.87 -26.11
C PRO A 32 15.88 43.65 -24.85
N PRO A 33 17.20 43.95 -24.91
CA PRO A 33 18.13 43.70 -23.81
C PRO A 33 17.85 44.60 -22.60
N GLN A 34 17.86 44.00 -21.41
CA GLN A 34 17.73 44.71 -20.14
C GLN A 34 19.07 45.38 -19.75
N GLY A 35 19.00 46.59 -19.20
CA GLY A 35 20.16 47.33 -18.71
C GLY A 35 20.75 46.77 -17.41
N PRO A 36 22.00 47.14 -17.05
CA PRO A 36 22.68 46.60 -15.87
C PRO A 36 22.03 47.05 -14.54
N PRO A 37 22.09 46.21 -13.48
CA PRO A 37 21.44 46.50 -12.20
C PRO A 37 22.16 47.61 -11.40
N PRO A 38 21.43 48.36 -10.54
CA PRO A 38 22.04 49.33 -9.62
C PRO A 38 22.96 48.67 -8.59
N GLY A 39 24.10 49.32 -8.31
CA GLY A 39 25.07 48.86 -7.32
C GLY A 39 24.63 49.06 -5.85
N PRO A 40 25.27 48.38 -4.88
CA PRO A 40 24.92 48.47 -3.47
C PRO A 40 25.30 49.83 -2.85
N PRO A 41 24.52 50.35 -1.88
CA PRO A 41 24.86 51.60 -1.18
C PRO A 41 26.18 51.50 -0.40
N GLN A 42 27.05 52.49 -0.57
CA GLN A 42 28.28 52.63 0.21
C GLN A 42 27.99 53.11 1.63
N GLN A 43 28.77 52.62 2.59
CA GLN A 43 28.76 53.08 3.98
C GLN A 43 29.40 54.48 4.09
N GLN A 44 28.93 55.31 5.03
CA GLN A 44 29.66 56.48 5.52
C GLN A 44 29.99 56.36 7.02
N PRO A 45 31.05 57.03 7.51
CA PRO A 45 31.62 56.74 8.83
C PRO A 45 31.37 57.82 9.89
N GLY A 46 31.33 57.42 11.17
CA GLY A 46 31.95 58.23 12.24
C GLY A 46 31.21 58.48 13.56
N TYR A 47 31.85 58.03 14.65
CA TYR A 47 31.97 58.66 15.99
C TYR A 47 30.79 58.67 17.00
N GLY A 48 31.07 58.17 18.22
CA GLY A 48 30.36 58.54 19.46
C GLY A 48 30.20 57.45 20.53
N TYR A 49 31.15 57.29 21.45
CA TYR A 49 31.00 56.55 22.74
C TYR A 49 30.62 57.54 23.86
N PRO A 50 29.89 57.16 24.94
CA PRO A 50 30.57 56.53 26.08
C PRO A 50 29.77 55.52 26.97
N GLN A 51 30.54 54.57 27.54
CA GLN A 51 30.39 53.87 28.83
C GLN A 51 29.15 53.02 29.21
N GLN A 52 29.44 52.02 30.04
CA GLN A 52 28.59 50.92 30.50
C GLN A 52 28.83 50.70 32.02
N PRO A 53 27.78 50.42 32.83
CA PRO A 53 27.93 49.76 34.13
C PRO A 53 27.67 48.24 34.03
N GLY A 54 28.49 47.42 34.69
CA GLY A 54 28.46 45.96 34.59
C GLY A 54 27.60 45.23 35.64
N GLN A 55 27.51 43.90 35.51
CA GLN A 55 26.90 42.98 36.49
C GLN A 55 27.94 42.32 37.43
N PRO A 56 27.55 41.83 38.62
CA PRO A 56 28.50 41.45 39.68
C PRO A 56 28.86 39.95 39.74
N GLY A 57 30.17 39.68 39.68
CA GLY A 57 30.95 38.87 40.64
C GLY A 57 30.51 37.47 41.12
N GLN A 58 31.32 36.46 40.80
CA GLN A 58 31.51 35.24 41.62
C GLN A 58 32.56 35.47 42.74
N PRO A 59 32.47 34.78 43.90
CA PRO A 59 33.57 34.59 44.85
C PRO A 59 34.45 33.37 44.50
N ALA A 60 35.70 33.32 44.99
CA ALA A 60 36.72 32.34 44.57
C ALA A 60 37.59 31.77 45.70
N GLN A 61 38.30 30.67 45.38
CA GLN A 61 39.53 30.12 46.03
C GLN A 61 39.37 29.43 47.43
N PRO A 62 40.33 28.57 47.87
CA PRO A 62 41.66 28.30 47.29
C PRO A 62 42.05 26.84 46.96
N GLY A 63 43.10 26.67 46.14
CA GLY A 63 43.85 25.42 45.96
C GLY A 63 44.87 25.15 47.09
N PRO A 64 45.67 24.06 47.05
CA PRO A 64 46.78 23.98 46.08
C PRO A 64 47.14 22.55 45.59
N TYR A 65 48.01 22.42 44.58
CA TYR A 65 49.03 21.35 44.47
C TYR A 65 50.05 21.64 43.35
N GLY A 66 51.29 21.19 43.53
CA GLY A 66 52.35 21.17 42.51
C GLY A 66 53.57 20.37 42.98
N GLN A 67 54.46 20.02 42.03
CA GLN A 67 55.73 19.27 42.14
C GLN A 67 55.69 17.72 41.94
N GLN A 68 56.49 17.27 40.96
CA GLN A 68 57.18 15.95 40.87
C GLN A 68 58.38 15.91 41.86
N PRO A 69 59.17 14.81 42.03
CA PRO A 69 59.19 13.51 41.34
C PRO A 69 59.12 12.26 42.29
N GLY A 70 59.19 11.04 41.74
CA GLY A 70 59.30 9.77 42.52
C GLY A 70 60.76 9.44 42.94
N PRO A 71 61.16 8.17 43.23
CA PRO A 71 60.38 6.91 43.31
C PRO A 71 60.62 6.09 44.63
N TYR A 72 59.86 5.00 44.89
CA TYR A 72 60.34 3.70 45.42
C TYR A 72 59.19 2.67 45.56
N ASN A 73 59.52 1.38 45.67
CA ASN A 73 58.58 0.26 45.79
C ASN A 73 58.96 -0.67 46.97
N SER A 74 57.98 -1.17 47.74
CA SER A 74 58.17 -2.21 48.77
C SER A 74 56.86 -2.92 49.15
N GLY A 75 56.77 -4.23 48.92
CA GLY A 75 55.78 -5.16 49.54
C GLY A 75 56.28 -5.68 50.91
N PRO A 76 55.97 -6.93 51.36
CA PRO A 76 55.26 -8.03 50.68
C PRO A 76 54.32 -8.92 51.56
N TYR A 77 53.70 -9.97 50.96
CA TYR A 77 53.44 -11.37 51.43
C TYR A 77 52.40 -11.98 50.44
N ALA A 78 52.73 -12.80 49.42
CA ALA A 78 53.21 -14.20 49.35
C ALA A 78 52.11 -15.25 49.68
N GLN A 79 51.90 -16.40 48.99
CA GLN A 79 52.73 -17.27 48.10
C GLN A 79 51.81 -18.28 47.30
N PRO A 80 52.23 -19.45 46.71
CA PRO A 80 53.14 -19.83 45.59
C PRO A 80 52.40 -20.55 44.39
N GLN A 81 53.01 -21.35 43.47
CA GLN A 81 54.07 -21.13 42.44
C GLN A 81 54.10 -22.34 41.43
N GLN A 82 54.78 -22.19 40.27
CA GLN A 82 54.86 -23.07 39.05
C GLN A 82 55.91 -24.23 39.11
N PRO A 83 55.90 -25.28 38.22
CA PRO A 83 56.58 -25.27 36.88
C PRO A 83 56.02 -26.17 35.71
N GLY A 84 56.43 -25.92 34.43
CA GLY A 84 56.07 -26.67 33.17
C GLY A 84 56.98 -27.89 32.82
N PRO A 85 57.18 -28.39 31.54
CA PRO A 85 56.89 -27.83 30.18
C PRO A 85 56.44 -28.84 29.03
N TYR A 86 56.49 -28.41 27.73
CA TYR A 86 56.40 -29.13 26.40
C TYR A 86 55.04 -29.52 25.73
N GLY A 87 54.88 -29.26 24.40
CA GLY A 87 54.14 -30.15 23.47
C GLY A 87 53.29 -29.61 22.26
N GLN A 88 53.90 -29.42 21.08
CA GLN A 88 53.37 -29.61 19.68
C GLN A 88 52.30 -28.70 18.98
N GLN A 89 52.46 -28.62 17.64
CA GLN A 89 51.66 -27.99 16.55
C GLN A 89 50.97 -29.10 15.68
N PRO A 90 50.40 -28.92 14.44
CA PRO A 90 50.04 -27.75 13.58
C PRO A 90 48.52 -27.70 13.22
N GLY A 91 47.90 -26.85 12.36
CA GLY A 91 48.32 -25.80 11.41
C GLY A 91 48.04 -26.16 9.94
N TYR A 92 47.26 -25.37 9.17
CA TYR A 92 47.27 -25.29 7.68
C TYR A 92 46.42 -24.11 7.12
N GLY A 93 46.80 -23.57 5.95
CA GLY A 93 46.10 -22.48 5.22
C GLY A 93 46.72 -22.20 3.84
N TYR A 94 46.42 -21.02 3.25
CA TYR A 94 46.89 -20.45 1.95
C TYR A 94 46.17 -20.93 0.65
N PRO A 95 46.24 -20.17 -0.49
CA PRO A 95 47.05 -18.96 -0.74
C PRO A 95 46.37 -17.70 -1.35
N GLN A 96 47.01 -16.55 -1.12
CA GLN A 96 47.01 -15.37 -2.01
C GLN A 96 48.39 -15.29 -2.72
N GLN A 97 48.47 -14.69 -3.91
CA GLN A 97 49.75 -14.38 -4.59
C GLN A 97 49.97 -12.87 -4.79
N GLN A 98 51.24 -12.47 -4.82
CA GLN A 98 51.79 -11.14 -5.16
C GLN A 98 52.92 -11.29 -6.19
N TYR A 99 53.30 -10.23 -6.91
CA TYR A 99 54.67 -10.06 -7.46
C TYR A 99 55.02 -8.56 -7.67
N PRO A 100 56.32 -8.12 -7.69
CA PRO A 100 56.72 -6.73 -7.36
C PRO A 100 57.59 -5.96 -8.39
N GLY A 101 57.85 -4.64 -8.18
CA GLY A 101 59.03 -3.92 -8.72
C GLY A 101 58.85 -2.45 -9.22
N PHE A 102 59.77 -1.54 -8.85
CA PHE A 102 59.90 -0.10 -9.23
C PHE A 102 61.06 0.10 -10.27
N PRO A 103 61.52 1.31 -10.75
CA PRO A 103 61.11 2.73 -10.54
C PRO A 103 61.05 3.68 -11.80
N GLY A 104 60.59 4.95 -11.68
CA GLY A 104 60.92 6.06 -12.63
C GLY A 104 59.88 7.21 -12.80
N ALA A 105 60.34 8.45 -13.06
CA ALA A 105 59.54 9.69 -13.32
C ALA A 105 60.29 10.62 -14.33
N PRO A 106 59.86 11.84 -14.73
CA PRO A 106 58.54 12.54 -14.69
C PRO A 106 58.09 13.15 -16.06
N GLY A 107 56.88 13.74 -16.20
CA GLY A 107 56.51 14.60 -17.37
C GLY A 107 55.01 14.89 -17.60
N THR A 108 54.69 15.99 -18.30
CA THR A 108 53.32 16.50 -18.61
C THR A 108 53.04 16.66 -20.14
N PRO A 109 51.95 17.30 -20.62
CA PRO A 109 50.77 16.76 -21.36
C PRO A 109 50.80 17.05 -22.89
N PRO A 110 49.68 17.06 -23.69
CA PRO A 110 48.39 16.32 -23.75
C PRO A 110 48.33 15.46 -25.07
N PRO A 111 47.36 15.55 -26.03
CA PRO A 111 45.87 15.46 -26.03
C PRO A 111 45.28 14.34 -26.96
N GLY A 112 43.94 14.14 -26.97
CA GLY A 112 43.17 13.55 -28.11
C GLY A 112 42.21 12.37 -27.81
N GLY A 113 40.98 12.39 -28.37
CA GLY A 113 40.02 11.26 -28.41
C GLY A 113 40.29 10.28 -29.59
N PRO A 114 39.40 9.31 -29.98
CA PRO A 114 37.93 9.22 -29.83
C PRO A 114 37.48 7.91 -29.10
N GLY A 115 36.22 7.43 -29.05
CA GLY A 115 34.89 7.93 -29.44
C GLY A 115 33.97 6.83 -30.06
N SER A 116 32.73 6.68 -29.56
CA SER A 116 31.81 5.53 -29.81
C SER A 116 30.81 5.74 -30.97
N ARG A 117 30.58 4.71 -31.82
CA ARG A 117 29.60 4.76 -32.93
C ARG A 117 28.39 3.84 -32.76
N ASN A 118 27.22 4.42 -33.01
CA ASN A 118 25.93 3.76 -33.19
C ASN A 118 25.74 3.32 -34.67
N PRO A 119 25.09 2.17 -34.97
CA PRO A 119 24.65 1.86 -36.33
C PRO A 119 23.19 1.39 -36.41
N PHE A 120 22.33 2.22 -37.02
CA PHE A 120 21.02 1.79 -37.54
C PHE A 120 20.98 1.96 -39.08
N ARG A 121 20.35 0.97 -39.75
CA ARG A 121 19.82 0.94 -41.14
C ARG A 121 20.73 0.57 -42.32
N GLY A 122 20.22 -0.38 -43.11
CA GLY A 122 20.55 -0.63 -44.53
C GLY A 122 20.01 -1.98 -45.05
N LYS A 123 18.85 -1.98 -45.74
CA LYS A 123 18.35 -3.11 -46.59
C LYS A 123 18.45 -2.67 -48.07
N PRO A 124 18.63 -3.57 -49.07
CA PRO A 124 17.57 -4.43 -49.68
C PRO A 124 18.04 -5.88 -49.98
N ALA A 125 17.30 -6.79 -50.66
CA ALA A 125 15.87 -7.17 -50.66
C ALA A 125 15.65 -8.41 -51.58
N LEU A 126 14.52 -9.14 -51.41
CA LEU A 126 13.97 -10.23 -52.26
C LEU A 126 14.77 -11.55 -52.39
N ALA A 127 14.20 -12.75 -52.66
CA ALA A 127 12.98 -13.45 -52.19
C ALA A 127 12.80 -14.77 -52.97
N VAL A 128 13.01 -15.95 -52.35
CA VAL A 128 12.49 -17.28 -52.80
C VAL A 128 12.38 -18.20 -51.58
N GLY A 129 11.31 -19.00 -51.48
CA GLY A 129 11.21 -20.13 -50.54
C GLY A 129 10.01 -20.06 -49.59
N ALA A 130 8.95 -20.82 -49.88
CA ALA A 130 7.74 -20.87 -49.06
C ALA A 130 7.91 -21.77 -47.84
N ALA A 131 7.32 -21.37 -46.70
CA ALA A 131 7.14 -22.21 -45.52
C ALA A 131 5.66 -22.56 -45.36
N VAL A 132 5.29 -23.76 -45.84
CA VAL A 132 4.05 -24.47 -45.50
C VAL A 132 4.49 -25.80 -44.86
N ALA A 133 3.67 -26.31 -43.93
CA ALA A 133 3.85 -27.57 -43.20
C ALA A 133 4.85 -27.56 -42.02
N ALA A 134 4.37 -27.08 -40.87
CA ALA A 134 4.71 -27.63 -39.56
C ALA A 134 3.44 -27.81 -38.68
N LEU A 135 2.36 -28.27 -39.33
CA LEU A 135 1.24 -28.96 -38.68
C LEU A 135 1.32 -30.43 -39.13
N LEU A 136 0.91 -31.35 -38.24
CA LEU A 136 0.79 -32.81 -38.45
C LEU A 136 2.09 -33.66 -38.35
N VAL A 137 2.65 -33.81 -37.13
CA VAL A 137 3.24 -35.10 -36.68
C VAL A 137 2.94 -35.38 -35.19
N ILE A 138 1.66 -35.52 -34.82
CA ILE A 138 1.23 -36.52 -33.81
C ILE A 138 -0.10 -37.07 -34.33
N GLY A 139 -0.04 -38.16 -35.10
CA GLY A 139 -1.21 -38.78 -35.74
C GLY A 139 -0.77 -39.78 -36.79
N GLY A 140 -0.61 -41.05 -36.40
CA GLY A 140 -0.06 -42.09 -37.27
C GLY A 140 0.20 -43.39 -36.53
N SER A 141 -0.86 -44.16 -36.31
CA SER A 141 -0.84 -45.51 -35.74
C SER A 141 0.18 -46.45 -36.42
N VAL A 142 1.05 -47.09 -35.64
CA VAL A 142 1.84 -48.24 -36.08
C VAL A 142 1.18 -49.53 -35.59
N TRP A 143 0.42 -50.16 -36.49
CA TRP A 143 0.24 -51.60 -36.50
C TRP A 143 1.13 -52.19 -37.60
N ALA A 144 1.37 -53.51 -37.55
CA ALA A 144 2.22 -54.30 -38.46
C ALA A 144 3.76 -54.19 -38.29
N VAL A 145 4.27 -54.89 -37.27
CA VAL A 145 5.52 -55.68 -37.42
C VAL A 145 5.25 -57.12 -36.98
N THR A 146 4.63 -57.91 -37.86
CA THR A 146 4.56 -59.37 -37.74
C THR A 146 4.54 -60.01 -39.14
N ALA A 147 5.69 -60.52 -39.58
CA ALA A 147 5.78 -61.62 -40.56
C ALA A 147 7.24 -62.12 -40.68
N SER A 148 7.63 -63.10 -39.86
CA SER A 148 8.80 -63.98 -40.08
C SER A 148 8.73 -65.23 -39.19
N GLY A 149 7.85 -66.18 -39.54
CA GLY A 149 7.74 -67.54 -38.95
C GLY A 149 7.11 -67.62 -37.55
N GLY A 150 6.28 -68.60 -37.21
CA GLY A 150 5.70 -69.68 -38.03
C GLY A 150 4.71 -70.54 -37.21
N ASP A 151 3.85 -71.26 -37.93
CA ASP A 151 3.12 -72.49 -37.56
C ASP A 151 1.89 -72.44 -36.59
N ASP A 152 0.72 -72.53 -37.25
CA ASP A 152 -0.41 -73.47 -37.03
C ASP A 152 -1.41 -73.45 -35.83
N GLU A 153 -2.65 -73.09 -36.24
CA GLU A 153 -3.95 -73.76 -35.98
C GLU A 153 -4.78 -73.62 -34.67
N LYS A 154 -5.95 -72.96 -34.88
CA LYS A 154 -7.34 -73.35 -34.51
C LYS A 154 -7.91 -73.11 -33.09
N ASP A 155 -8.79 -72.10 -33.06
CA ASP A 155 -10.17 -72.09 -32.51
C ASP A 155 -10.53 -72.89 -31.24
N LYS A 156 -10.92 -72.13 -30.20
CA LYS A 156 -12.15 -72.33 -29.40
C LYS A 156 -12.45 -71.12 -28.51
N LYS A 157 -13.68 -70.60 -28.58
CA LYS A 157 -14.27 -69.76 -27.50
C LYS A 157 -14.65 -70.68 -26.32
N PRO A 158 -14.61 -70.20 -25.06
CA PRO A 158 -15.80 -69.57 -24.50
C PRO A 158 -15.60 -68.39 -23.51
N VAL A 159 -16.68 -67.65 -23.37
CA VAL A 159 -17.14 -66.72 -22.29
C VAL A 159 -16.46 -66.84 -20.91
N VAL A 160 -16.05 -65.71 -20.31
CA VAL A 160 -16.20 -65.39 -18.86
C VAL A 160 -16.47 -63.87 -18.68
N ALA A 161 -17.12 -63.51 -17.56
CA ALA A 161 -17.70 -62.22 -17.21
C ALA A 161 -16.72 -61.06 -16.91
N LYS A 162 -17.28 -59.85 -16.80
CA LYS A 162 -16.66 -58.68 -16.15
C LYS A 162 -16.53 -58.89 -14.64
N THR A 163 -15.48 -58.34 -14.06
CA THR A 163 -15.42 -57.83 -12.68
C THR A 163 -14.64 -56.52 -12.66
N ASP A 164 -14.98 -55.65 -11.72
CA ASP A 164 -14.52 -54.26 -11.64
C ASP A 164 -13.09 -54.10 -11.08
N ASP A 165 -12.43 -53.01 -11.47
CA ASP A 165 -11.16 -52.54 -10.90
C ASP A 165 -11.29 -51.07 -10.42
N PRO A 166 -10.46 -50.60 -9.47
CA PRO A 166 -10.86 -49.51 -8.56
C PRO A 166 -10.74 -48.09 -9.14
N LYS A 167 -11.68 -47.23 -8.72
CA LYS A 167 -11.69 -45.80 -9.02
C LYS A 167 -10.55 -45.08 -8.26
N PRO A 168 -9.70 -44.26 -8.92
CA PRO A 168 -8.66 -43.49 -8.23
C PRO A 168 -9.28 -42.37 -7.38
N SER A 169 -8.66 -42.10 -6.24
CA SER A 169 -8.98 -40.97 -5.36
C SER A 169 -8.72 -39.64 -6.09
N GLY A 170 -9.73 -38.76 -6.10
CA GLY A 170 -9.66 -37.45 -6.74
C GLY A 170 -8.86 -36.43 -5.91
N SER A 171 -8.25 -35.47 -6.60
CA SER A 171 -7.28 -34.51 -6.07
C SER A 171 -7.84 -33.52 -5.05
N LYS A 172 -7.00 -33.15 -4.07
CA LYS A 172 -7.12 -31.86 -3.37
C LYS A 172 -6.65 -30.73 -4.31
N GLY A 173 -7.28 -29.55 -4.24
CA GLY A 173 -6.69 -28.32 -4.80
C GLY A 173 -7.41 -27.65 -5.98
N ALA A 174 -8.74 -27.74 -6.08
CA ALA A 174 -9.54 -26.82 -6.91
C ALA A 174 -10.32 -25.87 -6.00
N ALA A 175 -10.42 -24.59 -6.36
CA ALA A 175 -11.35 -23.67 -5.68
C ALA A 175 -12.80 -24.01 -6.06
N PRO A 176 -13.80 -23.73 -5.20
CA PRO A 176 -15.21 -24.05 -5.48
C PRO A 176 -15.77 -23.34 -6.72
N VAL A 177 -16.96 -23.78 -7.16
CA VAL A 177 -17.65 -23.27 -8.35
C VAL A 177 -19.02 -22.66 -8.04
N ASN A 178 -19.05 -21.34 -7.95
CA ASN A 178 -20.09 -20.36 -8.29
C ASN A 178 -21.60 -20.76 -8.35
N PRO A 179 -22.46 -20.08 -7.58
CA PRO A 179 -23.83 -19.72 -7.98
C PRO A 179 -23.87 -18.31 -8.64
N GLY A 180 -24.11 -18.30 -9.96
CA GLY A 180 -23.69 -17.27 -10.93
C GLY A 180 -24.28 -15.85 -10.91
N ASP A 181 -24.02 -15.19 -12.04
CA ASP A 181 -24.22 -13.81 -12.55
C ASP A 181 -25.47 -12.96 -12.17
N GLY A 182 -26.08 -13.17 -11.00
CA GLY A 182 -27.17 -12.31 -10.50
C GLY A 182 -28.54 -12.57 -11.12
N SER A 183 -28.68 -13.62 -11.95
CA SER A 183 -29.98 -14.07 -12.49
C SER A 183 -30.49 -15.37 -11.83
N GLY A 184 -29.80 -15.87 -10.80
CA GLY A 184 -30.15 -17.10 -10.08
C GLY A 184 -30.89 -16.82 -8.76
N ASP A 185 -31.93 -17.61 -8.51
CA ASP A 185 -32.65 -17.63 -7.23
C ASP A 185 -31.68 -17.87 -6.06
N GLY A 186 -31.91 -17.23 -4.92
CA GLY A 186 -31.08 -17.40 -3.71
C GLY A 186 -31.32 -18.74 -3.00
N GLY A 187 -31.07 -19.85 -3.68
CA GLY A 187 -31.18 -21.22 -3.20
C GLY A 187 -29.84 -21.96 -3.21
N GLU A 188 -29.64 -22.77 -2.17
CA GLU A 188 -28.63 -23.82 -1.99
C GLU A 188 -27.20 -23.51 -2.47
N ASP A 189 -26.34 -23.19 -1.50
CA ASP A 189 -24.88 -23.19 -1.62
C ASP A 189 -24.44 -24.54 -2.22
N PRO A 190 -23.77 -24.59 -3.39
CA PRO A 190 -23.48 -25.85 -4.08
C PRO A 190 -22.49 -26.75 -3.31
N GLU A 191 -21.76 -26.15 -2.37
CA GLU A 191 -21.14 -26.80 -1.23
C GLU A 191 -21.72 -26.10 0.00
N ASP A 192 -22.39 -26.82 0.92
CA ASP A 192 -22.86 -26.19 2.16
C ASP A 192 -21.62 -25.81 2.99
N LEU A 193 -21.21 -24.53 2.94
CA LEU A 193 -20.06 -24.01 3.66
C LEU A 193 -20.25 -24.05 5.20
N ASN A 194 -21.41 -24.48 5.67
CA ASN A 194 -21.72 -24.77 7.06
C ASN A 194 -21.92 -26.27 7.34
N GLU A 195 -21.70 -27.17 6.36
CA GLU A 195 -21.69 -28.61 6.58
C GLU A 195 -20.54 -29.00 7.52
N GLY A 196 -20.80 -29.92 8.45
CA GLY A 196 -19.82 -30.35 9.45
C GLY A 196 -19.46 -29.30 10.52
N ARG A 197 -19.93 -28.05 10.39
CA ARG A 197 -19.72 -26.96 11.35
C ARG A 197 -20.11 -27.37 12.77
N GLN A 198 -19.21 -27.13 13.71
CA GLN A 198 -19.33 -27.53 15.10
C GLN A 198 -20.20 -26.56 15.93
N ALA A 199 -20.75 -27.06 17.03
CA ALA A 199 -21.51 -26.24 17.97
C ALA A 199 -20.59 -25.22 18.66
N GLY A 200 -20.88 -23.93 18.46
CA GLY A 200 -20.08 -22.82 18.99
C GLY A 200 -19.24 -22.10 17.92
N GLU A 201 -19.07 -22.68 16.73
CA GLU A 201 -18.56 -21.97 15.56
C GLU A 201 -19.59 -20.98 15.02
N SER A 202 -19.10 -19.89 14.43
CA SER A 202 -19.86 -18.97 13.60
C SER A 202 -20.35 -19.68 12.34
N LYS A 203 -21.24 -19.06 11.60
CA LYS A 203 -21.66 -19.49 10.27
C LYS A 203 -20.94 -18.66 9.23
N VAL A 204 -20.63 -19.27 8.09
CA VAL A 204 -20.52 -18.51 6.85
C VAL A 204 -21.93 -17.99 6.53
N LEU A 205 -22.08 -16.67 6.49
CA LEU A 205 -23.33 -16.02 6.10
C LEU A 205 -23.48 -16.03 4.58
N TRP A 206 -22.36 -15.83 3.87
CA TRP A 206 -22.24 -15.86 2.43
C TRP A 206 -20.77 -15.78 2.00
N TYR A 207 -20.47 -16.32 0.83
CA TYR A 207 -19.21 -16.21 0.11
C TYR A 207 -19.44 -15.59 -1.28
N LYS A 208 -18.44 -14.89 -1.82
CA LYS A 208 -18.43 -14.29 -3.16
C LYS A 208 -17.10 -14.50 -3.85
N GLU A 209 -17.20 -14.90 -5.12
CA GLU A 209 -16.09 -14.97 -6.07
C GLU A 209 -15.85 -13.61 -6.74
N ALA A 210 -14.66 -13.45 -7.32
CA ALA A 210 -14.24 -12.24 -8.01
C ALA A 210 -14.80 -12.15 -9.44
N PRO A 211 -15.00 -10.92 -9.97
CA PRO A 211 -15.16 -10.73 -11.39
C PRO A 211 -13.91 -11.19 -12.15
N ASP A 212 -14.09 -11.49 -13.43
CA ASP A 212 -13.03 -11.94 -14.32
C ASP A 212 -11.93 -10.87 -14.45
N ALA A 213 -10.68 -11.26 -14.18
CA ALA A 213 -9.53 -10.35 -14.11
C ALA A 213 -8.42 -10.84 -15.06
N PRO A 214 -7.68 -9.93 -15.74
CA PRO A 214 -6.62 -10.34 -16.65
C PRO A 214 -5.47 -11.01 -15.89
N GLY A 215 -4.85 -12.04 -16.47
CA GLY A 215 -3.71 -12.79 -15.89
C GLY A 215 -2.42 -12.00 -15.57
N SER A 216 -2.44 -10.68 -15.72
CA SER A 216 -1.49 -9.74 -15.09
C SER A 216 -1.84 -9.40 -13.63
N GLY A 217 -2.96 -9.94 -13.14
CA GLY A 217 -3.66 -9.49 -11.95
C GLY A 217 -4.41 -8.16 -12.14
N ALA A 218 -5.27 -7.87 -11.17
CA ALA A 218 -6.03 -6.63 -11.06
C ALA A 218 -6.17 -6.20 -9.59
N ASP A 219 -6.40 -4.91 -9.40
CA ASP A 219 -6.60 -4.30 -8.09
C ASP A 219 -8.06 -4.52 -7.62
N ALA A 220 -8.24 -4.84 -6.33
CA ALA A 220 -9.52 -5.04 -5.68
C ALA A 220 -9.55 -4.36 -4.30
N ASP A 221 -8.87 -3.23 -4.18
CA ASP A 221 -8.87 -2.41 -2.97
C ASP A 221 -10.24 -1.81 -2.70
N GLY A 222 -10.53 -1.53 -1.42
CA GLY A 222 -11.79 -0.93 -0.98
C GLY A 222 -12.83 -1.97 -0.58
N MET A 223 -13.23 -1.91 0.69
CA MET A 223 -14.33 -2.65 1.29
C MET A 223 -15.06 -1.69 2.22
N TRP A 224 -16.36 -1.53 2.05
CA TRP A 224 -17.15 -0.60 2.86
C TRP A 224 -18.41 -1.28 3.37
N ILE A 225 -18.50 -1.43 4.69
CA ILE A 225 -19.67 -2.00 5.35
C ILE A 225 -20.60 -0.88 5.80
N THR A 226 -21.86 -0.94 5.38
CA THR A 226 -22.97 -0.10 5.87
C THR A 226 -23.91 -0.94 6.73
N GLY A 227 -24.90 -0.32 7.36
CA GLY A 227 -25.92 -1.06 8.14
C GLY A 227 -26.83 -1.99 7.30
N LYS A 228 -26.65 -2.06 5.97
CA LYS A 228 -27.45 -2.92 5.07
C LYS A 228 -26.61 -3.63 4.00
N ALA A 229 -25.66 -2.94 3.39
CA ALA A 229 -24.83 -3.44 2.29
C ALA A 229 -23.35 -3.53 2.70
N ALA A 230 -22.71 -4.64 2.36
CA ALA A 230 -21.27 -4.80 2.24
C ALA A 230 -20.89 -4.53 0.78
N VAL A 231 -20.08 -3.50 0.56
CA VAL A 231 -19.71 -3.03 -0.79
C VAL A 231 -18.22 -3.28 -1.03
N LYS A 232 -17.88 -3.72 -2.24
CA LYS A 232 -16.53 -4.13 -2.63
C LYS A 232 -16.21 -3.62 -4.03
N ALA A 233 -15.04 -2.98 -4.21
CA ALA A 233 -14.52 -2.69 -5.53
C ALA A 233 -13.59 -3.82 -6.01
N ALA A 234 -13.68 -4.18 -7.30
CA ALA A 234 -12.89 -5.24 -7.91
C ALA A 234 -12.72 -5.00 -9.41
N TYR A 235 -11.48 -4.84 -9.85
CA TYR A 235 -11.07 -4.65 -11.25
C TYR A 235 -11.83 -3.54 -12.00
N LYS A 236 -12.97 -3.83 -12.64
CA LYS A 236 -13.80 -2.87 -13.42
C LYS A 236 -15.18 -2.64 -12.80
N GLN A 237 -15.44 -3.10 -11.58
CA GLN A 237 -16.76 -3.11 -10.97
C GLN A 237 -16.73 -2.66 -9.51
N VAL A 238 -17.81 -2.04 -9.07
CA VAL A 238 -18.18 -1.99 -7.64
C VAL A 238 -19.43 -2.84 -7.46
N LEU A 239 -19.36 -3.73 -6.48
CA LEU A 239 -20.33 -4.79 -6.19
C LEU A 239 -20.88 -4.58 -4.78
N ALA A 240 -22.16 -4.88 -4.55
CA ALA A 240 -22.75 -4.74 -3.23
C ALA A 240 -23.68 -5.90 -2.87
N TYR A 241 -23.55 -6.37 -1.64
CA TYR A 241 -24.26 -7.52 -1.11
C TYR A 241 -24.94 -7.16 0.21
N ASN A 242 -26.16 -7.64 0.43
CA ASN A 242 -26.83 -7.47 1.72
C ASN A 242 -26.02 -8.15 2.83
N VAL A 243 -25.70 -7.43 3.91
CA VAL A 243 -24.84 -7.92 5.00
C VAL A 243 -25.35 -9.20 5.67
N GLY A 244 -26.66 -9.48 5.58
CA GLY A 244 -27.31 -10.63 6.20
C GLY A 244 -27.29 -11.92 5.38
N ASP A 245 -27.50 -11.84 4.07
CA ASP A 245 -27.74 -13.02 3.21
C ASP A 245 -26.96 -13.03 1.89
N GLY A 246 -26.11 -12.03 1.65
CA GLY A 246 -25.22 -11.99 0.49
C GLY A 246 -25.91 -11.81 -0.85
N LYS A 247 -27.24 -11.58 -0.90
CA LYS A 247 -27.93 -11.24 -2.15
C LYS A 247 -27.49 -9.86 -2.64
N PRO A 248 -27.50 -9.58 -3.96
CA PRO A 248 -27.22 -8.24 -4.47
C PRO A 248 -28.07 -7.17 -3.74
N ALA A 249 -27.41 -6.13 -3.26
CA ALA A 249 -28.08 -4.98 -2.63
C ALA A 249 -28.58 -3.97 -3.69
N TRP A 250 -27.83 -3.86 -4.79
CA TRP A 250 -28.12 -3.07 -5.99
C TRP A 250 -27.30 -3.61 -7.18
N ASP A 251 -27.61 -3.15 -8.40
CA ASP A 251 -26.98 -3.65 -9.64
C ASP A 251 -25.48 -3.28 -9.74
N PRO A 252 -24.59 -4.21 -10.16
CA PRO A 252 -23.16 -3.96 -10.26
C PRO A 252 -22.78 -2.70 -11.07
N ILE A 253 -22.00 -1.83 -10.45
CA ILE A 253 -21.55 -0.57 -11.04
C ILE A 253 -20.32 -0.84 -11.91
N ALA A 254 -20.55 -1.06 -13.21
CA ALA A 254 -19.48 -1.25 -14.18
C ALA A 254 -18.78 0.06 -14.59
N PHE A 255 -17.48 -0.05 -14.87
CA PHE A 255 -16.61 1.00 -15.39
C PHE A 255 -16.01 0.61 -16.75
N PRO A 256 -15.78 1.57 -17.67
CA PRO A 256 -15.16 1.26 -18.98
C PRO A 256 -13.77 0.65 -18.85
N GLU A 257 -13.00 1.12 -17.87
CA GLU A 257 -11.62 0.72 -17.60
C GLU A 257 -11.39 0.44 -16.12
N LYS A 258 -10.24 -0.15 -15.78
CA LYS A 258 -9.98 -0.62 -14.42
C LYS A 258 -10.04 0.52 -13.42
N ILE A 259 -10.68 0.26 -12.29
CA ILE A 259 -10.52 1.01 -11.05
C ILE A 259 -9.04 0.90 -10.66
N CYS A 260 -8.47 2.00 -10.21
CA CYS A 260 -7.04 2.15 -9.97
C CYS A 260 -6.72 2.93 -8.68
N SER A 261 -7.74 3.51 -8.04
CA SER A 261 -7.67 4.05 -6.69
C SER A 261 -9.09 4.18 -6.12
N VAL A 262 -9.24 4.09 -4.80
CA VAL A 262 -10.53 4.20 -4.10
C VAL A 262 -10.34 4.95 -2.79
N THR A 263 -11.35 5.66 -2.31
CA THR A 263 -11.32 6.22 -0.95
C THR A 263 -11.32 5.09 0.08
N PRO A 264 -10.31 4.95 0.95
CA PRO A 264 -10.23 3.82 1.89
C PRO A 264 -11.40 3.85 2.87
N GLU A 265 -11.71 5.03 3.39
CA GLU A 265 -12.89 5.30 4.21
C GLU A 265 -14.07 5.76 3.37
N LYS A 266 -15.26 5.71 3.97
CA LYS A 266 -16.49 6.34 3.46
C LYS A 266 -16.81 7.61 4.24
N THR A 267 -17.56 8.53 3.64
CA THR A 267 -18.12 9.69 4.37
C THR A 267 -19.20 9.26 5.37
N ALA A 268 -19.52 10.14 6.31
CA ALA A 268 -20.64 9.95 7.25
C ALA A 268 -22.04 9.89 6.58
N ALA A 269 -22.11 10.18 5.28
CA ALA A 269 -23.32 10.02 4.45
C ALA A 269 -23.27 8.76 3.57
N ASP A 270 -22.41 7.78 3.91
CA ASP A 270 -22.20 6.53 3.15
C ASP A 270 -21.82 6.77 1.67
N LYS A 271 -21.06 7.83 1.39
CA LYS A 271 -20.48 8.14 0.07
C LYS A 271 -19.02 7.75 -0.03
N ILE A 272 -18.61 7.23 -1.19
CA ILE A 272 -17.21 6.97 -1.56
C ILE A 272 -16.88 7.64 -2.90
N VAL A 273 -15.58 7.71 -3.23
CA VAL A 273 -15.13 8.07 -4.59
C VAL A 273 -14.16 7.01 -5.10
N VAL A 274 -14.35 6.59 -6.34
CA VAL A 274 -13.42 5.71 -7.06
C VAL A 274 -12.74 6.49 -8.19
N ALA A 275 -11.47 6.19 -8.45
CA ALA A 275 -10.75 6.60 -9.65
C ALA A 275 -10.59 5.38 -10.58
N TYR A 276 -10.82 5.58 -11.87
CA TYR A 276 -10.58 4.58 -12.91
C TYR A 276 -9.72 5.14 -14.05
N MET A 277 -9.12 4.22 -14.80
CA MET A 277 -8.17 4.56 -15.86
C MET A 277 -8.86 5.27 -17.04
N SER A 278 -8.14 6.20 -17.68
CA SER A 278 -8.61 6.94 -18.86
C SER A 278 -8.65 6.11 -20.16
N GLY A 279 -8.24 4.84 -20.11
CA GLY A 279 -8.04 3.94 -21.24
C GLY A 279 -7.26 2.68 -20.81
N SER A 280 -6.95 1.83 -21.78
CA SER A 280 -6.32 0.50 -21.58
C SER A 280 -4.84 0.42 -21.97
N SER A 281 -4.26 1.49 -22.53
CA SER A 281 -2.84 1.54 -22.89
C SER A 281 -1.94 1.92 -21.70
N ASP A 282 -0.64 1.63 -21.76
CA ASP A 282 0.38 2.06 -20.77
C ASP A 282 0.50 3.59 -20.57
N ARG A 283 -0.14 4.40 -21.43
CA ARG A 283 -0.23 5.87 -21.31
C ARG A 283 -1.54 6.36 -20.68
N ALA A 284 -2.44 5.43 -20.34
CA ALA A 284 -3.67 5.78 -19.66
C ALA A 284 -3.38 6.27 -18.23
N LYS A 285 -4.28 7.10 -17.72
CA LYS A 285 -4.10 7.83 -16.47
C LYS A 285 -5.17 7.40 -15.49
N CYS A 286 -4.80 7.19 -14.22
CA CYS A 286 -5.77 7.02 -13.14
C CYS A 286 -6.41 8.37 -12.79
N ASN A 287 -7.31 8.88 -13.64
CA ASN A 287 -7.73 10.28 -13.56
C ASN A 287 -9.24 10.52 -13.71
N LYS A 288 -10.05 9.47 -13.86
CA LYS A 288 -11.51 9.60 -13.97
C LYS A 288 -12.16 9.29 -12.64
N LEU A 289 -12.71 10.30 -11.98
CA LEU A 289 -13.39 10.17 -10.69
C LEU A 289 -14.87 9.86 -10.87
N GLN A 290 -15.42 9.04 -9.99
CA GLN A 290 -16.85 8.80 -9.85
C GLN A 290 -17.22 8.71 -8.37
N GLU A 291 -18.13 9.56 -7.91
CA GLU A 291 -18.78 9.41 -6.60
C GLU A 291 -19.87 8.34 -6.67
N ILE A 292 -19.99 7.55 -5.60
CA ILE A 292 -20.96 6.46 -5.48
C ILE A 292 -21.65 6.54 -4.12
N ASP A 293 -22.97 6.42 -4.14
CA ASP A 293 -23.80 6.15 -2.96
C ASP A 293 -23.73 4.66 -2.58
N LEU A 294 -23.21 4.33 -1.39
CA LEU A 294 -23.14 2.93 -0.95
C LEU A 294 -24.53 2.34 -0.61
N ALA A 295 -25.52 3.18 -0.28
CA ALA A 295 -26.85 2.73 0.12
C ALA A 295 -27.77 2.44 -1.07
N THR A 296 -27.58 3.11 -2.21
CA THR A 296 -28.40 2.93 -3.43
C THR A 296 -27.67 2.39 -4.65
N GLY A 297 -26.34 2.49 -4.69
CA GLY A 297 -25.54 2.18 -5.89
C GLY A 297 -25.60 3.29 -6.95
N GLU A 298 -26.21 4.44 -6.65
CA GLU A 298 -26.30 5.54 -7.60
C GLU A 298 -24.94 6.20 -7.82
N LYS A 299 -24.58 6.35 -9.10
CA LYS A 299 -23.47 7.19 -9.56
C LYS A 299 -23.86 8.66 -9.43
N GLY A 300 -23.19 9.42 -8.57
CA GLY A 300 -23.33 10.87 -8.53
C GLY A 300 -22.41 11.57 -9.53
N TRP A 301 -21.72 12.62 -9.10
CA TRP A 301 -20.86 13.40 -9.97
C TRP A 301 -19.64 12.60 -10.45
N SER A 302 -19.13 13.00 -11.61
CA SER A 302 -17.89 12.51 -12.18
C SER A 302 -17.02 13.69 -12.62
N GLU A 303 -15.72 13.59 -12.42
CA GLU A 303 -14.75 14.64 -12.79
C GLU A 303 -13.50 14.02 -13.43
N GLU A 304 -12.79 14.82 -14.22
CA GLU A 304 -11.46 14.44 -14.71
C GLU A 304 -10.37 15.23 -13.99
N VAL A 305 -9.44 14.51 -13.37
CA VAL A 305 -8.24 15.09 -12.76
C VAL A 305 -7.27 15.43 -13.88
N ALA A 306 -6.98 16.71 -14.06
CA ALA A 306 -5.93 17.15 -14.97
C ALA A 306 -4.54 16.75 -14.42
N ASP A 307 -3.54 16.65 -15.30
CA ASP A 307 -2.14 16.70 -14.85
C ASP A 307 -1.81 18.09 -14.26
N GLY A 308 -0.72 18.17 -13.51
CA GLY A 308 -0.14 19.44 -13.08
C GLY A 308 1.00 19.87 -14.00
N ASP A 309 2.08 20.31 -13.37
CA ASP A 309 3.30 20.76 -14.04
C ASP A 309 4.16 19.58 -14.51
N LEU A 310 5.33 19.83 -15.11
CA LEU A 310 6.24 18.77 -15.55
C LEU A 310 6.61 17.84 -14.37
N PHE A 311 6.45 16.52 -14.56
CA PHE A 311 6.58 15.46 -13.55
C PHE A 311 5.44 15.33 -12.52
N ASP A 312 4.38 16.13 -12.61
CA ASP A 312 3.18 16.04 -11.78
C ASP A 312 2.03 15.38 -12.57
N SER A 313 2.07 14.06 -12.68
CA SER A 313 1.15 13.29 -13.54
C SER A 313 0.01 12.63 -12.78
N THR A 314 -1.08 12.34 -13.48
CA THR A 314 -2.18 11.47 -13.03
C THR A 314 -2.06 10.03 -13.52
N LEU A 315 -0.83 9.53 -13.77
CA LEU A 315 -0.62 8.11 -14.12
C LEU A 315 -1.16 7.17 -13.04
N SER A 316 -1.00 7.59 -11.79
CA SER A 316 -1.59 7.07 -10.55
C SER A 316 -2.22 8.23 -9.78
N VAL A 317 -3.10 7.95 -8.82
CA VAL A 317 -3.57 8.91 -7.80
C VAL A 317 -3.87 8.21 -6.47
N GLU A 318 -3.62 8.91 -5.36
CA GLU A 318 -4.04 8.53 -4.00
C GLU A 318 -5.36 9.24 -3.66
N LEU A 319 -6.36 8.56 -3.09
CA LEU A 319 -7.62 9.16 -2.66
C LEU A 319 -7.73 9.14 -1.12
N SER A 320 -7.72 10.31 -0.48
CA SER A 320 -7.93 10.45 0.97
C SER A 320 -9.21 11.25 1.26
N LEU A 321 -9.95 10.89 2.30
CA LEU A 321 -11.12 11.66 2.77
C LEU A 321 -10.81 12.45 4.05
N SER A 322 -11.19 13.72 4.07
CA SER A 322 -11.28 14.53 5.28
C SER A 322 -12.72 14.99 5.52
N GLY A 323 -13.57 14.10 6.03
CA GLY A 323 -15.02 14.33 6.11
C GLY A 323 -15.64 14.39 4.72
N ASP A 324 -16.36 15.47 4.39
CA ASP A 324 -16.92 15.72 3.06
C ASP A 324 -15.91 16.24 2.01
N ILE A 325 -14.60 16.20 2.31
CA ILE A 325 -13.54 16.66 1.39
C ILE A 325 -12.76 15.47 0.86
N LEU A 326 -12.72 15.32 -0.46
CA LEU A 326 -11.81 14.42 -1.16
C LEU A 326 -10.51 15.16 -1.41
N MET A 327 -9.38 14.57 -1.01
CA MET A 327 -8.06 14.95 -1.51
C MET A 327 -7.59 13.91 -2.51
N VAL A 328 -7.28 14.35 -3.73
CA VAL A 328 -6.68 13.52 -4.77
C VAL A 328 -5.18 13.86 -4.82
N GLY A 329 -4.35 12.98 -4.26
CA GLY A 329 -2.90 13.04 -4.36
C GLY A 329 -2.43 12.69 -5.78
N ARG A 330 -1.36 13.35 -6.23
CA ARG A 330 -0.61 13.07 -7.45
C ARG A 330 0.88 13.09 -7.11
N SER A 331 1.74 12.72 -8.06
CA SER A 331 3.19 12.56 -7.84
C SER A 331 3.91 13.76 -7.21
N GLN A 332 3.42 15.00 -7.38
CA GLN A 332 4.05 16.22 -6.83
C GLN A 332 3.05 17.26 -6.29
N SER A 333 1.80 16.87 -6.04
CA SER A 333 0.71 17.79 -5.73
C SER A 333 -0.53 17.07 -5.18
N GLY A 334 -1.58 17.83 -4.84
CA GLY A 334 -2.91 17.26 -4.62
C GLY A 334 -4.03 18.25 -4.95
N THR A 335 -5.17 17.76 -5.44
CA THR A 335 -6.37 18.58 -5.70
C THR A 335 -7.49 18.19 -4.75
N ALA A 336 -8.06 19.17 -4.06
CA ALA A 336 -9.21 18.95 -3.18
C ALA A 336 -10.54 19.20 -3.91
N TYR A 337 -11.52 18.34 -3.63
CA TYR A 337 -12.88 18.40 -4.15
C TYR A 337 -13.89 18.27 -2.99
N ASP A 338 -15.05 18.90 -3.13
CA ASP A 338 -16.20 18.68 -2.25
C ASP A 338 -16.94 17.39 -2.69
N VAL A 339 -17.01 16.39 -1.80
CA VAL A 339 -17.58 15.05 -2.10
C VAL A 339 -19.06 15.11 -2.46
N ARG A 340 -19.79 16.16 -2.06
CA ARG A 340 -21.23 16.26 -2.31
C ARG A 340 -21.56 16.81 -3.69
N SER A 341 -20.65 17.60 -4.27
CA SER A 341 -20.90 18.37 -5.50
C SER A 341 -19.87 18.16 -6.61
N GLY A 342 -18.76 17.46 -6.36
CA GLY A 342 -17.65 17.32 -7.31
C GLY A 342 -16.86 18.61 -7.52
N LYS A 343 -17.20 19.69 -6.80
CA LYS A 343 -16.59 20.99 -7.02
C LYS A 343 -15.13 20.99 -6.53
N LYS A 344 -14.17 21.23 -7.44
CA LYS A 344 -12.79 21.56 -7.09
C LYS A 344 -12.73 22.77 -6.15
N LEU A 345 -12.04 22.61 -5.03
CA LEU A 345 -11.94 23.61 -3.96
C LEU A 345 -10.61 24.36 -4.01
N TYR A 346 -9.49 23.62 -4.02
CA TYR A 346 -8.13 24.16 -4.05
C TYR A 346 -7.15 23.11 -4.58
N GLU A 347 -5.90 23.53 -4.76
CA GLU A 347 -4.81 22.66 -5.22
C GLU A 347 -3.55 22.96 -4.38
N LYS A 348 -2.92 21.90 -3.89
CA LYS A 348 -1.63 21.92 -3.20
C LYS A 348 -0.55 21.62 -4.23
N LYS A 349 0.32 22.58 -4.50
CA LYS A 349 1.44 22.48 -5.43
C LYS A 349 2.77 22.59 -4.70
N LYS A 350 3.87 22.51 -5.46
CA LYS A 350 5.21 22.89 -5.02
C LYS A 350 5.20 24.22 -4.25
N TYR A 351 5.91 24.26 -3.12
CA TYR A 351 6.10 25.46 -2.31
C TYR A 351 7.56 25.59 -1.85
N GLY A 352 7.93 26.78 -1.37
CA GLY A 352 9.33 27.13 -1.10
C GLY A 352 10.22 26.93 -2.34
N ASP A 353 11.51 26.73 -2.11
CA ASP A 353 12.46 26.54 -3.22
C ASP A 353 12.32 25.17 -3.90
N ALA A 354 12.00 24.12 -3.14
CA ALA A 354 12.06 22.73 -3.60
C ALA A 354 11.20 21.73 -2.78
N CYS A 355 10.08 22.13 -2.18
CA CYS A 355 9.16 21.21 -1.49
C CYS A 355 7.98 20.81 -2.39
N PHE A 356 7.80 19.51 -2.61
CA PHE A 356 6.72 18.95 -3.43
C PHE A 356 5.83 18.06 -2.57
N PRO A 357 4.51 18.32 -2.46
CA PRO A 357 3.56 17.37 -1.87
C PRO A 357 3.73 15.97 -2.49
N ALA A 358 3.77 14.94 -1.66
CA ALA A 358 4.12 13.57 -2.06
C ALA A 358 3.12 12.51 -1.61
N GLY A 359 2.27 12.81 -0.62
CA GLY A 359 1.22 11.93 -0.11
C GLY A 359 0.29 12.67 0.87
N PHE A 360 -0.93 12.17 1.04
CA PHE A 360 -1.96 12.81 1.87
C PHE A 360 -2.66 11.80 2.78
N ALA A 361 -3.10 12.24 3.96
CA ALA A 361 -3.89 11.39 4.86
C ALA A 361 -4.98 12.20 5.57
N GLY A 362 -6.17 11.62 5.68
CA GLY A 362 -7.34 12.27 6.28
C GLY A 362 -8.04 11.46 7.38
N SER A 363 -8.84 12.16 8.18
CA SER A 363 -9.81 11.62 9.14
C SER A 363 -11.14 12.36 9.03
N ALA A 364 -12.13 12.09 9.88
CA ALA A 364 -13.42 12.79 9.85
C ALA A 364 -13.35 14.35 9.81
N ASN A 365 -12.27 14.97 10.28
CA ASN A 365 -12.12 16.43 10.34
C ASN A 365 -10.69 16.98 10.15
N LYS A 366 -9.68 16.13 9.93
CA LYS A 366 -8.27 16.54 9.76
C LYS A 366 -7.73 16.04 8.43
N LEU A 367 -6.83 16.84 7.86
CA LEU A 367 -6.07 16.52 6.66
C LEU A 367 -4.60 16.85 6.92
N VAL A 368 -3.71 15.89 6.66
CA VAL A 368 -2.27 16.09 6.66
C VAL A 368 -1.69 15.83 5.26
N GLN A 369 -0.57 16.49 4.98
CA GLN A 369 0.19 16.34 3.74
C GLN A 369 1.65 16.10 4.10
N VAL A 370 2.25 15.09 3.51
CA VAL A 370 3.71 14.93 3.45
C VAL A 370 4.22 15.60 2.19
N ALA A 371 5.30 16.36 2.30
CA ALA A 371 6.03 16.89 1.16
C ALA A 371 7.49 16.49 1.23
N SER A 372 8.08 16.08 0.10
CA SER A 372 9.52 15.88 0.00
C SER A 372 10.20 17.17 -0.45
N CYS A 373 11.19 17.61 0.33
CA CYS A 373 11.87 18.88 0.19
C CYS A 373 13.36 18.70 -0.13
N GLY A 374 13.88 19.48 -1.08
CA GLY A 374 15.32 19.52 -1.38
C GLY A 374 15.90 18.20 -1.90
N ALA A 375 15.08 17.38 -2.58
CA ALA A 375 15.46 16.06 -3.08
C ALA A 375 16.74 16.10 -3.93
N GLY A 376 17.69 15.20 -3.63
CA GLY A 376 19.01 15.16 -4.28
C GLY A 376 20.01 16.21 -3.76
N GLY A 377 19.63 17.08 -2.83
CA GLY A 377 20.48 18.12 -2.24
C GLY A 377 20.94 17.81 -0.81
N ASN A 378 21.88 18.63 -0.31
CA ASN A 378 22.39 18.56 1.07
C ASN A 378 21.32 18.90 2.14
N ASN A 379 20.17 19.42 1.72
CA ASN A 379 19.01 19.70 2.56
C ASN A 379 17.81 18.80 2.20
N ALA A 380 18.03 17.57 1.73
CA ALA A 380 16.95 16.60 1.52
C ALA A 380 16.28 16.21 2.86
N HIS A 381 14.96 16.37 2.97
CA HIS A 381 14.14 15.99 4.13
C HIS A 381 12.66 15.95 3.71
N ASP A 382 11.79 15.36 4.53
CA ASP A 382 10.34 15.54 4.39
C ASP A 382 9.79 16.59 5.37
N GLU A 383 8.74 17.31 4.96
CA GLU A 383 7.93 18.20 5.80
C GLU A 383 6.51 17.65 5.92
N LEU A 384 5.99 17.61 7.15
CA LEU A 384 4.62 17.24 7.48
C LEU A 384 3.81 18.52 7.74
N GLN A 385 2.71 18.70 7.00
CA GLN A 385 1.82 19.86 7.15
C GLN A 385 0.43 19.42 7.58
N GLY A 386 -0.11 20.07 8.62
CA GLY A 386 -1.54 20.04 8.91
C GLY A 386 -2.24 21.08 8.05
N LEU A 387 -3.31 20.69 7.37
CA LEU A 387 -4.08 21.54 6.47
C LEU A 387 -5.48 21.79 7.02
N ASP A 388 -6.00 23.00 6.81
CA ASP A 388 -7.45 23.23 6.86
C ASP A 388 -8.09 22.46 5.69
N PRO A 389 -8.96 21.46 5.95
CA PRO A 389 -9.42 20.58 4.89
C PRO A 389 -10.18 21.30 3.77
N LYS A 390 -10.88 22.41 4.06
CA LYS A 390 -11.74 23.12 3.10
C LYS A 390 -10.99 24.12 2.23
N THR A 391 -9.87 24.67 2.74
CA THR A 391 -9.15 25.77 2.09
C THR A 391 -7.69 25.47 1.75
N GLY A 392 -7.14 24.35 2.21
CA GLY A 392 -5.75 23.95 1.95
C GLY A 392 -4.70 24.81 2.65
N LYS A 393 -5.13 25.74 3.51
CA LYS A 393 -4.26 26.59 4.31
C LYS A 393 -3.46 25.74 5.27
N VAL A 394 -2.15 26.01 5.33
CA VAL A 394 -1.26 25.36 6.28
C VAL A 394 -1.56 25.89 7.68
N LEU A 395 -1.94 25.00 8.59
CA LEU A 395 -2.20 25.29 10.00
C LEU A 395 -0.91 25.24 10.82
N TRP A 396 -0.03 24.30 10.46
CA TRP A 396 1.28 24.08 11.07
C TRP A 396 2.18 23.31 10.11
N THR A 397 3.49 23.33 10.36
CA THR A 397 4.48 22.53 9.63
C THR A 397 5.49 21.95 10.62
N TYR A 398 5.73 20.65 10.52
CA TYR A 398 6.82 19.97 11.18
C TYR A 398 7.86 19.57 10.14
N LYS A 399 9.09 20.02 10.35
CA LYS A 399 10.23 19.75 9.48
C LYS A 399 11.07 18.64 10.09
N TYR A 400 11.22 17.53 9.40
CA TYR A 400 12.15 16.49 9.83
C TYR A 400 13.61 16.90 9.60
N GLU A 401 14.53 16.27 10.33
CA GLU A 401 15.96 16.38 10.04
C GLU A 401 16.30 15.81 8.65
N LYS A 402 17.52 16.09 8.19
CA LYS A 402 18.06 15.59 6.92
C LYS A 402 17.90 14.06 6.82
N ASP A 403 17.53 13.60 5.62
CA ASP A 403 17.41 12.20 5.19
C ASP A 403 16.35 11.35 5.93
N TRP A 404 15.55 11.95 6.82
CA TRP A 404 14.34 11.30 7.31
C TRP A 404 13.23 11.34 6.26
N ARG A 405 12.54 10.20 6.14
CA ARG A 405 11.39 9.99 5.27
C ARG A 405 10.16 9.60 6.08
N ILE A 406 9.03 10.24 5.81
CA ILE A 406 7.75 9.80 6.39
C ILE A 406 7.22 8.66 5.53
N ALA A 407 6.98 7.49 6.11
CA ALA A 407 6.57 6.29 5.37
C ALA A 407 5.06 6.04 5.46
N ARG A 408 4.46 6.16 6.66
CA ARG A 408 3.02 5.92 6.89
C ARG A 408 2.45 6.85 7.97
N ALA A 409 1.15 7.10 7.92
CA ALA A 409 0.35 7.70 8.98
C ALA A 409 -0.54 6.62 9.61
N TYR A 410 -0.09 6.05 10.73
CA TYR A 410 -0.83 5.03 11.51
C TYR A 410 -2.14 5.56 12.11
N SER A 411 -2.25 6.88 12.31
CA SER A 411 -3.53 7.57 12.47
C SER A 411 -3.37 9.05 12.15
N VAL A 412 -4.47 9.70 11.77
CA VAL A 412 -4.54 11.16 11.55
C VAL A 412 -5.25 11.87 12.73
N ASP A 413 -6.03 11.14 13.54
CA ASP A 413 -6.61 11.66 14.78
C ASP A 413 -6.67 10.62 15.92
N PRO A 414 -5.82 10.73 16.97
CA PRO A 414 -4.65 11.61 17.07
C PRO A 414 -3.60 11.23 16.01
N LEU A 415 -2.79 12.21 15.60
CA LEU A 415 -1.80 12.02 14.55
C LEU A 415 -0.61 11.18 15.05
N VAL A 416 -0.39 10.03 14.40
CA VAL A 416 0.70 9.08 14.66
C VAL A 416 1.38 8.75 13.34
N VAL A 417 2.69 8.98 13.26
CA VAL A 417 3.46 8.89 12.01
C VAL A 417 4.64 7.94 12.17
N TYR A 418 4.77 7.01 11.24
CA TYR A 418 5.93 6.15 11.07
C TYR A 418 6.89 6.77 10.05
N ALA A 419 8.14 6.97 10.46
CA ALA A 419 9.19 7.57 9.66
C ALA A 419 10.49 6.74 9.73
N THR A 420 11.27 6.77 8.66
CA THR A 420 12.52 6.01 8.50
C THR A 420 13.68 6.93 8.15
N ASN A 421 14.90 6.48 8.42
CA ASN A 421 16.13 7.09 7.94
C ASN A 421 17.07 5.96 7.47
N GLU A 422 17.14 5.77 6.16
CA GLU A 422 17.83 4.64 5.52
C GLU A 422 19.35 4.67 5.77
N ASP A 423 19.97 5.85 5.67
CA ASP A 423 21.42 6.05 5.89
C ASP A 423 21.83 5.66 7.32
N LYS A 424 21.03 6.04 8.31
CA LYS A 424 21.25 5.69 9.73
C LYS A 424 20.73 4.29 10.09
N LYS A 425 19.93 3.66 9.23
CA LYS A 425 19.20 2.40 9.48
C LYS A 425 18.34 2.43 10.75
N VAL A 426 17.61 3.52 10.95
CA VAL A 426 16.68 3.68 12.09
C VAL A 426 15.29 4.05 11.61
N TRP A 427 14.31 3.71 12.43
CA TRP A 427 12.92 4.11 12.25
C TRP A 427 12.39 4.78 13.53
N ASN A 428 11.21 5.38 13.45
CA ASN A 428 10.57 6.09 14.56
C ASN A 428 9.06 6.12 14.36
N ILE A 429 8.29 5.82 15.41
CA ILE A 429 6.86 6.11 15.48
C ILE A 429 6.67 7.31 16.41
N SER A 430 6.25 8.45 15.85
CA SER A 430 6.06 9.70 16.59
C SER A 430 4.57 10.05 16.72
N SER A 431 4.15 10.41 17.93
CA SER A 431 2.84 11.01 18.18
C SER A 431 2.93 12.54 18.05
N PHE A 432 1.84 13.19 17.62
CA PHE A 432 1.82 14.64 17.41
C PHE A 432 0.68 15.32 18.17
N THR A 433 1.01 16.45 18.79
CA THR A 433 0.04 17.42 19.31
C THR A 433 -0.82 17.99 18.17
N ALA A 434 -2.02 18.48 18.49
CA ALA A 434 -2.89 19.15 17.53
C ALA A 434 -2.27 20.40 16.85
N ALA A 435 -1.20 20.95 17.44
CA ALA A 435 -0.43 22.07 16.91
C ALA A 435 0.76 21.65 16.02
N GLY A 436 0.86 20.37 15.63
CA GLY A 436 1.90 19.88 14.72
C GLY A 436 3.27 19.67 15.34
N LYS A 437 3.41 19.76 16.67
CA LYS A 437 4.67 19.40 17.35
C LYS A 437 4.64 17.93 17.71
N VAL A 438 5.76 17.23 17.55
CA VAL A 438 5.97 15.91 18.17
C VAL A 438 5.63 16.03 19.66
N GLN A 439 4.72 15.17 20.10
CA GLN A 439 4.34 15.05 21.50
C GLN A 439 5.30 14.09 22.19
N GLU A 440 5.52 12.92 21.60
CA GLU A 440 6.37 11.86 22.14
C GLU A 440 6.79 10.88 21.03
N GLN A 441 7.83 10.09 21.29
CA GLN A 441 8.27 9.01 20.40
C GLN A 441 8.03 7.66 21.07
N VAL A 442 7.63 6.64 20.30
CA VAL A 442 7.54 5.27 20.81
C VAL A 442 8.95 4.80 21.18
N GLY A 443 9.15 4.52 22.47
CA GLY A 443 10.39 4.00 23.04
C GLY A 443 10.24 2.54 23.48
N VAL A 444 9.43 1.78 22.75
CA VAL A 444 9.28 0.32 22.90
C VAL A 444 10.22 -0.34 21.90
N ASP A 445 11.16 -1.12 22.41
CA ASP A 445 12.19 -1.84 21.64
C ASP A 445 11.61 -3.19 21.19
N GLU A 446 10.79 -3.15 20.14
CA GLU A 446 10.10 -4.31 19.55
C GLU A 446 10.01 -4.12 18.03
N ASP A 447 10.12 -5.22 17.28
CA ASP A 447 9.79 -5.25 15.86
C ASP A 447 8.26 -5.38 15.70
N PHE A 448 7.64 -4.43 15.01
CA PHE A 448 6.20 -4.39 14.77
C PHE A 448 5.85 -4.73 13.32
N ALA A 449 4.82 -5.54 13.12
CA ALA A 449 4.41 -6.05 11.81
C ALA A 449 2.96 -5.70 11.43
N PRO A 450 2.58 -4.41 11.32
CA PRO A 450 1.32 -4.04 10.67
C PRO A 450 1.40 -4.32 9.16
N GLU A 451 0.31 -4.84 8.57
CA GLU A 451 0.24 -5.13 7.14
C GLU A 451 -0.14 -3.85 6.39
N CYS A 452 0.87 -3.10 5.93
CA CYS A 452 0.71 -1.96 5.03
C CYS A 452 0.87 -2.38 3.57
N GLY A 453 0.05 -1.82 2.67
CA GLY A 453 0.13 -2.10 1.23
C GLY A 453 1.48 -1.75 0.57
N TRP A 454 1.70 -2.24 -0.65
CA TRP A 454 2.89 -1.92 -1.44
C TRP A 454 2.64 -0.72 -2.36
N ALA A 455 3.29 0.41 -2.06
CA ALA A 455 3.25 1.61 -2.88
C ALA A 455 4.63 1.90 -3.50
N ILE A 456 4.70 1.89 -4.84
CA ILE A 456 5.97 1.98 -5.60
C ILE A 456 6.19 3.39 -6.18
N LEU A 457 5.13 4.01 -6.70
CA LEU A 457 5.19 5.31 -7.40
C LEU A 457 4.64 6.47 -6.57
N GLU A 458 3.83 6.16 -5.57
CA GLU A 458 3.13 7.13 -4.73
C GLU A 458 3.44 6.84 -3.27
N ARG A 459 3.32 7.86 -2.42
CA ARG A 459 3.50 7.70 -0.99
C ARG A 459 2.14 7.58 -0.31
N ASP A 460 1.50 6.45 -0.57
CA ASP A 460 0.30 6.01 0.14
C ASP A 460 0.55 6.08 1.66
N LEU A 461 -0.10 7.05 2.31
CA LEU A 461 0.12 7.30 3.73
C LEU A 461 -0.81 6.50 4.63
N GLN A 462 -1.96 6.04 4.11
CA GLN A 462 -2.99 5.34 4.90
C GLN A 462 -2.88 3.83 4.64
N GLY A 463 -3.97 3.06 4.66
CA GLY A 463 -3.95 1.66 4.16
C GLY A 463 -3.09 0.64 4.91
N CYS A 464 -2.79 0.85 6.21
CA CYS A 464 -2.19 -0.18 7.06
C CYS A 464 -3.26 -0.89 7.89
N SER A 465 -3.39 -2.21 7.72
CA SER A 465 -4.15 -3.05 8.64
C SER A 465 -3.25 -3.53 9.79
N GLY A 466 -3.84 -4.09 10.86
CA GLY A 466 -3.10 -4.39 12.08
C GLY A 466 -2.71 -3.15 12.89
N VAL A 467 -3.35 -2.01 12.66
CA VAL A 467 -3.10 -0.76 13.39
C VAL A 467 -4.41 -0.26 13.97
N ALA A 468 -4.44 0.02 15.28
CA ALA A 468 -5.56 0.73 15.88
C ALA A 468 -5.08 1.84 16.81
N VAL A 469 -5.79 2.97 16.84
CA VAL A 469 -5.51 4.08 17.75
C VAL A 469 -6.81 4.56 18.41
N ALA A 470 -6.86 4.53 19.74
CA ALA A 470 -7.98 5.05 20.51
C ALA A 470 -7.55 5.53 21.90
N ALA A 471 -8.23 6.55 22.44
CA ALA A 471 -8.02 7.05 23.80
C ALA A 471 -6.54 7.30 24.17
N GLY A 472 -5.77 7.90 23.25
CA GLY A 472 -4.34 8.18 23.43
C GLY A 472 -3.44 6.93 23.49
N THR A 473 -3.93 5.80 22.98
CA THR A 473 -3.22 4.52 22.94
C THR A 473 -3.13 4.03 21.50
N LEU A 474 -1.93 3.63 21.08
CA LEU A 474 -1.65 2.93 19.82
C LEU A 474 -1.56 1.43 20.12
N TYR A 475 -2.15 0.60 19.27
CA TYR A 475 -2.09 -0.85 19.35
C TYR A 475 -1.40 -1.38 18.10
N LEU A 476 -0.32 -2.14 18.28
CA LEU A 476 0.45 -2.76 17.19
C LEU A 476 0.74 -4.24 17.50
N PRO A 477 0.71 -5.13 16.48
CA PRO A 477 1.18 -6.50 16.58
C PRO A 477 2.70 -6.54 16.54
N THR A 478 3.32 -7.34 17.40
CA THR A 478 4.73 -7.72 17.24
C THR A 478 4.91 -8.56 15.99
N GLU A 479 6.10 -8.54 15.40
CA GLU A 479 6.48 -9.49 14.36
C GLU A 479 6.50 -10.93 14.92
N ALA A 480 6.00 -11.87 14.12
CA ALA A 480 6.12 -13.30 14.38
C ALA A 480 6.33 -14.03 13.04
N THR A 481 7.47 -14.71 12.91
CA THR A 481 7.79 -15.50 11.70
C THR A 481 7.07 -16.86 11.68
N SER A 482 6.73 -17.37 12.87
CA SER A 482 5.81 -18.49 13.08
C SER A 482 5.28 -18.45 14.51
N GLY A 483 4.11 -19.04 14.73
CA GLY A 483 3.48 -19.06 16.05
C GLY A 483 2.75 -17.76 16.40
N ALA A 484 2.29 -17.71 17.64
CA ALA A 484 1.57 -16.59 18.21
C ALA A 484 2.44 -15.35 18.42
N ASN A 485 1.94 -14.19 17.97
CA ASN A 485 2.48 -12.87 18.31
C ASN A 485 1.85 -12.29 19.59
N GLU A 486 2.22 -11.05 19.93
CA GLU A 486 1.56 -10.22 20.94
C GLU A 486 0.99 -8.94 20.31
N ILE A 487 -0.08 -8.38 20.89
CA ILE A 487 -0.47 -6.99 20.67
C ILE A 487 0.08 -6.15 21.82
N VAL A 488 0.85 -5.12 21.49
CA VAL A 488 1.39 -4.13 22.45
C VAL A 488 0.53 -2.87 22.42
N ALA A 489 0.10 -2.41 23.59
CA ALA A 489 -0.62 -1.16 23.78
C ALA A 489 0.33 -0.06 24.27
N ILE A 490 0.51 0.99 23.48
CA ILE A 490 1.54 2.02 23.67
C ILE A 490 0.87 3.36 23.98
N ASN A 491 1.29 4.01 25.07
CA ASN A 491 0.77 5.32 25.48
C ASN A 491 1.40 6.43 24.63
N LEU A 492 0.59 7.05 23.76
CA LEU A 492 1.03 8.10 22.85
C LEU A 492 1.51 9.39 23.55
N ALA A 493 1.24 9.56 24.85
CA ALA A 493 1.70 10.71 25.63
C ALA A 493 2.99 10.44 26.44
N THR A 494 3.48 9.19 26.47
CA THR A 494 4.71 8.84 27.22
C THR A 494 5.67 7.91 26.47
N GLY A 495 5.29 7.46 25.26
CA GLY A 495 6.13 6.61 24.40
C GLY A 495 6.25 5.16 24.87
N LYS A 496 5.66 4.84 26.03
CA LYS A 496 5.87 3.58 26.75
C LYS A 496 4.72 2.62 26.55
N GLU A 497 5.05 1.33 26.60
CA GLU A 497 4.08 0.26 26.79
C GLU A 497 3.22 0.49 28.04
N LYS A 498 1.91 0.31 27.88
CA LYS A 498 0.92 0.25 28.96
C LYS A 498 0.71 -1.19 29.43
N TRP A 499 0.61 -2.09 28.45
CA TRP A 499 0.41 -3.52 28.59
C TRP A 499 0.64 -4.18 27.22
N ARG A 500 0.78 -5.49 27.22
CA ARG A 500 0.69 -6.35 26.03
C ARG A 500 -0.14 -7.58 26.32
N THR A 501 -0.63 -8.24 25.28
CA THR A 501 -1.24 -9.57 25.38
C THR A 501 -0.83 -10.45 24.21
N LYS A 502 -0.48 -11.70 24.52
CA LYS A 502 -0.30 -12.76 23.53
C LYS A 502 -1.63 -13.09 22.82
N SER A 503 -1.54 -13.54 21.57
CA SER A 503 -2.64 -14.24 20.87
C SER A 503 -3.19 -15.40 21.73
N PRO A 504 -4.52 -15.64 21.73
CA PRO A 504 -5.14 -16.73 22.48
C PRO A 504 -5.05 -18.10 21.77
N ALA A 505 -4.47 -18.14 20.57
CA ALA A 505 -4.18 -19.35 19.80
C ALA A 505 -2.69 -19.33 19.40
N ASP A 506 -2.22 -20.30 18.61
CA ASP A 506 -0.82 -20.36 18.15
C ASP A 506 -0.59 -19.58 16.84
N GLU A 507 -1.60 -18.81 16.41
CA GLU A 507 -1.61 -18.00 15.19
C GLU A 507 -1.51 -16.49 15.50
N SER A 508 -1.04 -15.70 14.54
CA SER A 508 -0.89 -14.25 14.68
C SER A 508 -2.23 -13.53 14.83
N MET A 509 -2.25 -12.51 15.70
CA MET A 509 -3.38 -11.68 16.04
C MET A 509 -3.12 -10.23 15.66
N MET A 510 -4.07 -9.59 14.98
CA MET A 510 -3.94 -8.22 14.45
C MET A 510 -5.04 -7.29 14.97
N PRO A 511 -4.71 -6.08 15.46
CA PRO A 511 -5.69 -5.04 15.73
C PRO A 511 -6.56 -4.72 14.50
N MET A 512 -7.88 -4.65 14.68
CA MET A 512 -8.79 -4.09 13.66
C MET A 512 -9.25 -2.69 14.06
N LYS A 513 -9.91 -2.57 15.22
CA LYS A 513 -10.48 -1.29 15.70
C LYS A 513 -10.82 -1.36 17.18
N VAL A 514 -11.27 -0.24 17.77
CA VAL A 514 -11.73 -0.18 19.17
C VAL A 514 -13.22 0.13 19.23
N GLU A 515 -13.99 -0.70 19.93
CA GLU A 515 -15.41 -0.53 20.21
C GLU A 515 -15.62 -0.31 21.72
N GLY A 516 -15.96 0.93 22.10
CA GLY A 516 -16.12 1.29 23.51
C GLY A 516 -14.81 1.15 24.29
N ASP A 517 -14.78 0.23 25.26
CA ASP A 517 -13.59 -0.11 26.05
C ASP A 517 -12.88 -1.39 25.59
N GLN A 518 -13.29 -1.98 24.44
CA GLN A 518 -12.72 -3.20 23.87
C GLN A 518 -11.90 -2.92 22.61
N LEU A 519 -10.66 -3.39 22.55
CA LEU A 519 -9.94 -3.55 21.29
C LEU A 519 -10.44 -4.83 20.61
N ILE A 520 -10.90 -4.71 19.36
CA ILE A 520 -11.30 -5.84 18.53
C ILE A 520 -10.11 -6.24 17.67
N ALA A 521 -9.76 -7.53 17.68
CA ALA A 521 -8.64 -8.09 16.94
C ALA A 521 -9.04 -9.37 16.20
N TYR A 522 -8.37 -9.63 15.08
CA TYR A 522 -8.51 -10.84 14.28
C TYR A 522 -7.32 -11.76 14.52
N VAL A 523 -7.58 -13.01 14.89
CA VAL A 523 -6.59 -14.10 14.95
C VAL A 523 -6.71 -14.89 13.66
N GLN A 524 -5.59 -15.05 12.96
CA GLN A 524 -5.52 -15.75 11.67
C GLN A 524 -5.94 -17.23 11.81
N PRO A 525 -6.47 -17.87 10.74
CA PRO A 525 -6.74 -19.29 10.71
C PRO A 525 -5.45 -20.12 10.74
N SER A 526 -5.60 -21.40 11.05
CA SER A 526 -4.57 -22.43 10.92
C SER A 526 -5.06 -23.56 9.99
N TYR A 527 -4.26 -24.60 9.82
CA TYR A 527 -4.69 -25.79 9.08
C TYR A 527 -5.85 -26.53 9.78
N ASP A 528 -5.84 -26.52 11.12
CA ASP A 528 -6.74 -27.33 11.95
C ASP A 528 -7.86 -26.49 12.61
N ALA A 529 -7.91 -25.17 12.38
CA ALA A 529 -8.94 -24.28 12.91
C ALA A 529 -9.17 -23.03 12.03
N GLY A 530 -10.43 -22.60 11.89
CA GLY A 530 -10.75 -21.30 11.30
C GLY A 530 -10.29 -20.14 12.19
N GLY A 531 -10.22 -18.94 11.61
CA GLY A 531 -9.82 -17.71 12.30
C GLY A 531 -10.77 -17.32 13.43
N GLN A 532 -10.36 -16.33 14.24
CA GLN A 532 -11.13 -15.92 15.41
C GLN A 532 -11.23 -14.41 15.48
N VAL A 533 -12.38 -13.88 15.87
CA VAL A 533 -12.48 -12.48 16.32
C VAL A 533 -12.55 -12.45 17.82
N VAL A 534 -11.74 -11.59 18.43
CA VAL A 534 -11.61 -11.48 19.88
C VAL A 534 -11.76 -10.02 20.34
N SER A 535 -12.31 -9.83 21.53
CA SER A 535 -12.27 -8.57 22.26
C SER A 535 -11.18 -8.61 23.35
N ILE A 536 -10.47 -7.51 23.49
CA ILE A 536 -9.42 -7.32 24.50
C ILE A 536 -9.80 -6.08 25.33
N PRO A 537 -10.08 -6.21 26.64
CA PRO A 537 -10.37 -5.07 27.49
C PRO A 537 -9.21 -4.08 27.51
N THR A 538 -9.45 -2.83 27.14
CA THR A 538 -8.40 -1.79 27.08
C THR A 538 -8.06 -1.20 28.45
N GLY A 539 -8.97 -1.35 29.42
CA GLY A 539 -8.79 -1.03 30.83
C GLY A 539 -8.81 -2.27 31.73
N GLY A 540 -8.62 -2.06 33.04
CA GLY A 540 -8.41 -3.13 34.01
C GLY A 540 -6.96 -3.61 34.02
N SER A 541 -6.74 -4.87 34.42
CA SER A 541 -5.39 -5.46 34.57
C SER A 541 -5.25 -6.86 33.95
N SER A 542 -6.31 -7.44 33.41
CA SER A 542 -6.27 -8.79 32.84
C SER A 542 -5.87 -8.80 31.37
N HIS A 543 -6.33 -7.81 30.59
CA HIS A 543 -6.15 -7.65 29.14
C HIS A 543 -6.32 -8.95 28.33
N LYS A 544 -7.08 -9.90 28.86
CA LYS A 544 -7.18 -11.25 28.31
C LYS A 544 -8.13 -11.24 27.11
N PRO A 545 -7.72 -11.76 25.94
CA PRO A 545 -8.59 -11.92 24.80
C PRO A 545 -9.81 -12.80 25.15
N ALA A 546 -11.01 -12.29 24.85
CA ALA A 546 -12.27 -13.00 24.96
C ALA A 546 -12.82 -13.25 23.55
N LYS A 547 -13.10 -14.51 23.22
CA LYS A 547 -13.56 -14.89 21.88
C LYS A 547 -14.97 -14.34 21.62
N LEU A 548 -15.12 -13.54 20.56
CA LEU A 548 -16.40 -13.05 20.04
C LEU A 548 -16.96 -13.97 18.96
N LEU A 549 -16.08 -14.48 18.10
CA LEU A 549 -16.38 -15.32 16.95
C LEU A 549 -15.29 -16.39 16.75
N GLN A 550 -15.69 -17.59 16.34
CA GLN A 550 -14.82 -18.70 15.89
C GLN A 550 -15.27 -19.08 14.49
N ASN A 551 -14.45 -18.93 13.47
CA ASN A 551 -14.82 -19.31 12.10
C ASN A 551 -14.74 -20.85 11.92
N PRO A 552 -15.60 -21.46 11.08
CA PRO A 552 -15.62 -22.91 10.90
C PRO A 552 -14.31 -23.48 10.42
N GLN A 553 -13.85 -24.58 11.02
CA GLN A 553 -12.65 -25.30 10.55
C GLN A 553 -12.75 -25.71 9.07
N GLY A 554 -13.93 -26.15 8.61
CA GLY A 554 -14.14 -26.57 7.21
C GLY A 554 -13.92 -25.46 6.17
N VAL A 555 -13.84 -24.19 6.59
CA VAL A 555 -13.66 -23.02 5.73
C VAL A 555 -12.27 -22.38 5.93
N ALA A 556 -11.43 -22.95 6.82
CA ALA A 556 -10.11 -22.41 7.15
C ALA A 556 -9.18 -22.32 5.93
N ASP A 557 -9.21 -23.28 5.01
CA ASP A 557 -8.43 -23.24 3.76
C ASP A 557 -8.87 -22.09 2.82
N ILE A 558 -10.17 -21.72 2.83
CA ILE A 558 -10.70 -20.58 2.07
C ILE A 558 -10.27 -19.28 2.73
N GLU A 559 -10.41 -19.19 4.05
CA GLU A 559 -10.05 -18.03 4.89
C GLU A 559 -8.54 -17.71 4.81
N ASN A 560 -7.69 -18.72 5.00
CA ASN A 560 -6.24 -18.63 4.87
C ASN A 560 -5.80 -18.31 3.43
N GLY A 561 -6.65 -18.66 2.46
CA GLY A 561 -6.43 -18.39 1.04
C GLY A 561 -6.63 -16.92 0.61
N PHE A 562 -6.93 -16.00 1.53
CA PHE A 562 -6.93 -14.54 1.30
C PHE A 562 -5.53 -13.96 1.58
N TYR A 563 -4.57 -14.19 0.66
CA TYR A 563 -3.18 -13.75 0.84
C TYR A 563 -3.03 -12.21 0.94
N SER A 564 -3.69 -11.47 0.04
CA SER A 564 -3.76 -10.02 0.05
C SER A 564 -5.17 -9.63 0.49
N LYS A 565 -5.30 -9.13 1.73
CA LYS A 565 -6.59 -9.04 2.42
C LYS A 565 -6.89 -7.67 3.02
N ASP A 566 -8.18 -7.40 3.12
CA ASP A 566 -8.77 -6.35 3.94
C ASP A 566 -9.81 -6.99 4.88
N ILE A 567 -9.93 -6.49 6.11
CA ILE A 567 -10.72 -7.07 7.20
C ILE A 567 -11.50 -6.01 7.97
N ASP A 568 -12.76 -6.29 8.30
CA ASP A 568 -13.59 -5.42 9.14
C ASP A 568 -14.52 -6.25 10.05
N TRP A 569 -14.94 -5.63 11.14
CA TRP A 569 -15.88 -6.16 12.12
C TRP A 569 -17.05 -5.19 12.28
N VAL A 570 -18.27 -5.55 11.92
CA VAL A 570 -19.44 -4.67 12.05
C VAL A 570 -20.66 -5.43 12.52
N ASP A 571 -21.34 -4.89 13.54
CA ASP A 571 -22.59 -5.42 14.10
C ASP A 571 -22.55 -6.92 14.44
N GLY A 572 -21.41 -7.39 14.97
CA GLY A 572 -21.21 -8.79 15.35
C GLY A 572 -20.85 -9.73 14.18
N ARG A 573 -20.54 -9.18 13.00
CA ARG A 573 -20.09 -9.93 11.81
C ARG A 573 -18.64 -9.62 11.50
N PHE A 574 -17.93 -10.63 11.02
CA PHE A 574 -16.58 -10.50 10.48
C PHE A 574 -16.62 -10.54 8.96
N PHE A 575 -15.92 -9.62 8.30
CA PHE A 575 -15.76 -9.56 6.85
C PHE A 575 -14.29 -9.67 6.50
N ILE A 576 -13.97 -10.52 5.53
CA ILE A 576 -12.65 -10.60 4.90
C ILE A 576 -12.81 -10.50 3.38
N SER A 577 -11.95 -9.75 2.72
CA SER A 577 -11.98 -9.59 1.27
C SER A 577 -10.59 -9.53 0.65
N SER A 578 -10.49 -9.91 -0.62
CA SER A 578 -9.26 -9.79 -1.40
C SER A 578 -8.99 -8.33 -1.77
N THR A 579 -7.77 -7.85 -1.60
CA THR A 579 -7.29 -6.55 -2.12
C THR A 579 -6.59 -6.67 -3.47
N ARG A 580 -6.15 -7.87 -3.84
CA ARG A 580 -5.50 -8.16 -5.13
C ARG A 580 -6.06 -9.42 -5.75
N LEU A 581 -6.36 -9.35 -7.05
CA LEU A 581 -6.68 -10.48 -7.92
C LEU A 581 -5.43 -10.87 -8.72
N THR A 582 -5.26 -12.16 -8.94
CA THR A 582 -4.13 -12.75 -9.69
C THR A 582 -4.44 -12.90 -11.18
N GLY A 583 -5.72 -12.95 -11.56
CA GLY A 583 -6.18 -13.22 -12.92
C GLY A 583 -6.02 -14.69 -13.31
N ASN A 584 -6.33 -15.60 -12.39
CA ASN A 584 -6.24 -17.03 -12.67
C ASN A 584 -7.46 -17.52 -13.48
N ASP A 585 -7.24 -17.77 -14.77
CA ASP A 585 -8.28 -18.29 -15.69
C ASP A 585 -8.72 -19.75 -15.35
N GLU A 586 -7.92 -20.50 -14.56
CA GLU A 586 -8.19 -21.91 -14.25
C GLU A 586 -9.19 -22.12 -13.10
N SER A 587 -9.41 -21.11 -12.25
CA SER A 587 -10.29 -21.21 -11.07
C SER A 587 -10.82 -19.84 -10.66
N LYS A 588 -12.10 -19.74 -10.30
CA LYS A 588 -12.67 -18.49 -9.80
C LYS A 588 -11.99 -18.03 -8.52
N GLU A 589 -11.53 -16.78 -8.52
CA GLU A 589 -10.80 -16.20 -7.39
C GLU A 589 -11.74 -15.81 -6.25
N LYS A 590 -11.22 -15.79 -5.02
CA LYS A 590 -11.96 -15.33 -3.84
C LYS A 590 -12.11 -13.82 -3.89
N LEU A 591 -13.31 -13.29 -3.59
CA LEU A 591 -13.53 -11.86 -3.47
C LEU A 591 -13.84 -11.44 -2.04
N MET A 592 -14.87 -12.02 -1.43
CA MET A 592 -15.36 -11.57 -0.13
C MET A 592 -16.11 -12.69 0.60
N LEU A 593 -15.93 -12.75 1.91
CA LEU A 593 -16.49 -13.78 2.78
C LEU A 593 -16.98 -13.12 4.08
N ALA A 594 -18.18 -13.49 4.53
CA ALA A 594 -18.80 -12.91 5.72
C ALA A 594 -19.20 -13.99 6.72
N TYR A 595 -18.89 -13.75 8.01
CA TYR A 595 -19.21 -14.66 9.11
C TYR A 595 -20.08 -13.99 10.18
N GLY A 596 -20.93 -14.77 10.85
CA GLY A 596 -21.84 -14.31 11.92
C GLY A 596 -22.33 -15.46 12.80
N LYS A 597 -23.21 -15.19 13.77
CA LYS A 597 -23.70 -16.20 14.74
C LYS A 597 -24.91 -17.02 14.25
#